data_AF-A0A146IKX9-F1
#
_entry.id   AF-A0A146IKX9-F1
#
_cell.length_a   1.000
_cell.length_b   1.000
_cell.length_c   1.000
_cell.angle_alpha   90.00
_cell.angle_beta   90.00
_cell.angle_gamma   90.00
#
_symmetry.space_group_name_H-M   'P 1'
#
loop_
_entity.id
_entity.type
_entity.pdbx_description
1 polymer ?
#
loop_
_entity_poly.entity_id
_entity_poly.type
_entity_poly.pdbx_seq_one_letter_code
_entity_poly.pdbx_strand_id
1 'polypeptide(L)'
;MSTRSGLQKEVLSLYRRALRIPRSKPQASRARWNLMLRYTFRTQASRASPNAFSTIEYLMRTGKRQLDTFENASIKDCTVSGEMEAWDKTQGRR
;
A
#
# COMPACT_ATOMS: atom_id res chain seq x y z
N MET A 1 2.90 27.22 -2.64
CA MET A 1 3.01 25.83 -2.16
C MET A 1 1.66 25.42 -1.58
N SER A 2 0.91 24.51 -2.19
CA SER A 2 -0.38 24.12 -1.61
C SER A 2 -0.16 23.27 -0.35
N THR A 3 -0.81 23.66 0.74
CA THR A 3 -0.80 22.89 1.99
C THR A 3 -1.64 21.63 1.79
N ARG A 4 -1.06 20.45 2.07
CA ARG A 4 -1.83 19.20 2.04
C ARG A 4 -2.84 19.18 3.18
N SER A 5 -4.06 18.71 2.90
CA SER A 5 -5.09 18.53 3.92
C SER A 5 -4.66 17.50 4.98
N GLY A 6 -5.30 17.51 6.15
CA GLY A 6 -5.04 16.53 7.21
C GLY A 6 -5.16 15.09 6.70
N LEU A 7 -6.24 14.79 5.98
CA LEU A 7 -6.49 13.47 5.38
C LEU A 7 -5.40 13.09 4.37
N GLN A 8 -4.98 14.02 3.50
CA GLN A 8 -3.89 13.75 2.55
C GLN A 8 -2.57 13.43 3.26
N LYS A 9 -2.25 14.14 4.35
CA LYS A 9 -1.07 13.84 5.18
C LYS A 9 -1.18 12.46 5.82
N GLU A 10 -2.35 12.07 6.30
CA GLU A 10 -2.59 10.73 6.85
C GLU A 10 -2.40 9.64 5.79
N VAL A 11 -2.96 9.79 4.59
CA VAL A 11 -2.79 8.84 3.47
C VAL A 11 -1.30 8.64 3.17
N LEU A 12 -0.54 9.74 3.06
CA LEU A 12 0.91 9.67 2.82
C LEU A 12 1.68 9.06 3.99
N SER A 13 1.22 9.26 5.23
CA SER A 13 1.81 8.63 6.41
C SER A 13 1.61 7.12 6.37
N LEU A 14 0.38 6.67 6.07
CA LEU A 14 0.03 5.26 5.96
C LEU A 14 0.82 4.58 4.83
N TYR A 15 0.96 5.24 3.68
CA TYR A 15 1.76 4.71 2.57
C TYR A 15 3.23 4.56 2.93
N ARG A 16 3.83 5.57 3.58
CA ARG A 16 5.23 5.49 4.06
C ARG A 16 5.42 4.38 5.10
N ARG A 17 4.45 4.19 6.00
CA ARG A 17 4.44 3.08 6.96
C ARG A 17 4.43 1.73 6.23
N ALA A 18 3.53 1.56 5.26
CA ALA A 18 3.45 0.36 4.44
C ALA A 18 4.80 0.00 3.78
N LEU A 19 5.48 0.98 3.15
CA LEU A 19 6.77 0.75 2.48
C LEU A 19 7.93 0.39 3.44
N ARG A 20 7.74 0.49 4.76
CA ARG A 20 8.73 0.04 5.75
C ARG A 20 8.53 -1.43 6.13
N ILE A 21 7.31 -1.96 6.01
CA ILE A 21 6.99 -3.35 6.36
C ILE A 21 7.91 -4.36 5.66
N PRO A 22 8.18 -4.27 4.34
CA PRO A 22 9.07 -5.24 3.69
C PRO A 22 10.47 -5.33 4.32
N ARG A 23 10.95 -4.27 5.00
CA ARG A 23 12.28 -4.28 5.64
C ARG A 23 12.35 -5.23 6.83
N SER A 24 11.24 -5.46 7.53
CA SER A 24 11.18 -6.42 8.65
C SER A 24 10.93 -7.86 8.20
N LYS A 25 10.69 -8.10 6.90
CA LYS A 25 10.40 -9.43 6.35
C LYS A 25 11.67 -10.12 5.80
N PRO A 26 11.68 -11.47 5.71
CA PRO A 26 12.78 -12.21 5.08
C PRO A 26 13.08 -11.73 3.66
N GLN A 27 14.35 -11.75 3.26
CA GLN A 27 14.79 -11.23 1.95
C GLN A 27 14.00 -11.82 0.77
N ALA A 28 13.72 -13.12 0.82
CA ALA A 28 13.00 -13.85 -0.22
C ALA A 28 11.55 -13.35 -0.46
N SER A 29 10.88 -12.80 0.55
CA SER A 29 9.49 -12.32 0.43
C SER A 29 9.39 -10.81 0.21
N ARG A 30 10.48 -10.05 0.41
CA ARG A 30 10.44 -8.57 0.34
C ARG A 30 9.92 -8.03 -1.00
N ALA A 31 10.31 -8.66 -2.11
CA ALA A 31 9.86 -8.25 -3.43
C ALA A 31 8.34 -8.37 -3.57
N ARG A 32 7.76 -9.50 -3.14
CA ARG A 32 6.31 -9.73 -3.13
C ARG A 32 5.58 -8.72 -2.27
N TRP A 33 6.09 -8.44 -1.07
CA TRP A 33 5.53 -7.42 -0.18
C TRP A 33 5.53 -6.03 -0.81
N ASN A 34 6.64 -5.63 -1.43
CA ASN A 34 6.73 -4.34 -2.12
C ASN A 34 5.72 -4.24 -3.27
N LEU A 35 5.62 -5.29 -4.09
CA LEU A 35 4.68 -5.36 -5.19
C LEU A 35 3.24 -5.26 -4.70
N MET A 36 2.81 -6.13 -3.78
CA MET A 36 1.47 -6.16 -3.24
C MET A 36 1.06 -4.79 -2.67
N LEU A 37 1.93 -4.16 -1.87
CA LEU A 37 1.64 -2.85 -1.27
C LEU A 37 1.57 -1.75 -2.33
N ARG A 38 2.54 -1.68 -3.25
CA ARG A 38 2.54 -0.65 -4.30
C ARG A 38 1.32 -0.78 -5.21
N TYR A 39 1.02 -1.99 -5.66
CA TYR A 39 -0.15 -2.29 -6.47
C TYR A 39 -1.43 -1.85 -5.75
N THR A 40 -1.61 -2.28 -4.50
CA THR A 40 -2.81 -1.97 -3.72
C THR A 40 -3.04 -0.46 -3.59
N PHE A 41 -2.01 0.30 -3.18
CA PHE A 41 -2.14 1.75 -3.05
C PHE A 41 -2.41 2.43 -4.39
N ARG A 42 -1.76 1.99 -5.48
CA ARG A 42 -1.96 2.56 -6.82
C ARG A 42 -3.35 2.28 -7.36
N THR A 43 -3.81 1.03 -7.27
CA THR A 43 -5.14 0.62 -7.70
C THR A 43 -6.23 1.35 -6.92
N GLN A 44 -6.12 1.42 -5.59
CA GLN A 44 -7.10 2.13 -4.78
C GLN A 44 -7.09 3.64 -5.05
N ALA A 45 -5.92 4.25 -5.24
CA ALA A 45 -5.81 5.67 -5.61
C ALA A 45 -6.41 5.95 -7.00
N SER A 46 -6.31 5.02 -7.95
CA SER A 46 -6.91 5.18 -9.28
C SER A 46 -8.44 5.03 -9.27
N ARG A 47 -8.99 4.27 -8.32
CA ARG A 47 -10.42 4.01 -8.18
C ARG A 47 -11.14 5.04 -7.32
N ALA A 48 -10.43 5.67 -6.37
CA ALA A 48 -11.00 6.65 -5.46
C ALA A 48 -11.02 8.05 -6.10
N SER A 49 -12.20 8.69 -6.11
CA SER A 49 -12.29 10.11 -6.45
C SER A 49 -11.65 10.96 -5.34
N PRO A 50 -10.88 12.01 -5.67
CA PRO A 50 -10.28 12.92 -4.68
C PRO A 50 -11.29 13.55 -3.70
N ASN A 51 -12.55 13.68 -4.12
CA ASN A 51 -13.62 14.30 -3.34
C ASN A 51 -14.49 13.29 -2.57
N ALA A 52 -14.24 11.99 -2.73
CA ALA A 52 -14.97 10.94 -2.03
C ALA A 52 -14.39 10.71 -0.62
N PHE A 53 -14.51 11.72 0.25
CA PHE A 53 -13.87 11.73 1.58
C PHE A 53 -14.24 10.52 2.43
N SER A 54 -15.53 10.14 2.48
CA SER A 54 -16.01 8.97 3.24
C SER A 54 -15.41 7.66 2.75
N THR A 55 -15.25 7.50 1.43
CA THR A 55 -14.57 6.34 0.83
C THR A 55 -13.10 6.32 1.22
N ILE A 56 -12.41 7.46 1.13
CA ILE A 56 -10.99 7.57 1.50
C ILE A 56 -10.80 7.24 2.98
N GLU A 57 -11.65 7.75 3.87
CA GLU A 57 -11.60 7.44 5.31
C GLU A 57 -11.83 5.96 5.60
N TYR A 58 -12.81 5.34 4.94
CA TYR A 58 -13.05 3.90 5.05
C TYR A 58 -11.82 3.10 4.62
N LEU A 59 -11.22 3.44 3.48
CA LEU A 59 -10.01 2.80 2.97
C LEU A 59 -8.83 3.00 3.93
N MET A 60 -8.69 4.19 4.51
CA MET A 60 -7.67 4.50 5.50
C MET A 60 -7.80 3.66 6.76
N ARG A 61 -9.02 3.53 7.30
CA ARG A 61 -9.28 2.69 8.49
C ARG A 61 -9.02 1.21 8.21
N THR A 62 -9.41 0.72 7.05
CA THR A 62 -9.17 -0.68 6.67
C THR A 62 -7.69 -0.94 6.39
N GLY A 63 -7.01 -0.04 5.70
CA GLY A 63 -5.57 -0.10 5.47
C GLY A 63 -4.75 -0.08 6.76
N LYS A 64 -5.10 0.79 7.73
CA LYS A 64 -4.47 0.83 9.07
C LYS A 64 -4.51 -0.56 9.72
N ARG A 65 -5.69 -1.19 9.82
CA ARG A 65 -5.88 -2.53 10.39
C ARG A 65 -5.08 -3.62 9.66
N GLN A 66 -5.02 -3.55 8.33
CA GLN A 66 -4.23 -4.48 7.53
C GLN A 66 -2.72 -4.32 7.80
N LEU A 67 -2.21 -3.09 7.87
CA LEU A 67 -0.79 -2.85 8.17
C LEU A 67 -0.43 -3.30 9.58
N ASP A 68 -1.30 -3.07 10.58
CA ASP A 68 -1.09 -3.55 11.95
C ASP A 68 -0.91 -5.07 11.98
N THR A 69 -1.69 -5.79 11.16
CA THR A 69 -1.55 -7.24 10.98
C THR A 69 -0.22 -7.57 10.30
N PHE A 70 0.09 -6.91 9.18
CA PHE A 70 1.30 -7.17 8.41
C PHE A 70 2.60 -6.82 9.16
N GLU A 71 2.57 -5.94 10.15
CA GLU A 71 3.75 -5.65 10.98
C GLU A 71 4.11 -6.79 11.94
N ASN A 72 3.17 -7.70 12.23
CA ASN A 72 3.42 -8.87 13.06
C ASN A 72 4.57 -9.73 12.48
N ALA A 73 5.55 -10.06 13.32
CA ALA A 73 6.72 -10.85 12.94
C ALA A 73 6.38 -12.31 12.53
N SER A 74 5.25 -12.84 12.99
CA SER A 74 4.75 -14.15 12.60
C SER A 74 4.34 -14.21 11.11
N ILE A 75 3.96 -13.08 10.53
CA ILE A 75 3.60 -12.97 9.12
C ILE A 75 4.86 -12.68 8.31
N LYS A 76 5.39 -13.70 7.63
CA LYS A 76 6.67 -13.61 6.92
C LYS A 76 6.53 -13.39 5.42
N ASP A 77 5.40 -13.80 4.84
CA ASP A 77 5.18 -13.79 3.40
C ASP A 77 3.78 -13.31 3.03
N CYS A 78 3.60 -12.96 1.75
CA CYS A 78 2.32 -12.59 1.17
C CYS A 78 2.15 -13.24 -0.20
N THR A 79 0.90 -13.47 -0.57
CA THR A 79 0.55 -13.93 -1.91
C THR A 79 0.45 -12.76 -2.86
N VAL A 80 0.93 -12.97 -4.09
CA VAL A 80 0.83 -12.00 -5.18
C VAL A 80 0.04 -12.68 -6.29
N SER A 81 -0.95 -11.99 -6.85
CA SER A 81 -1.75 -12.52 -7.96
C SER A 81 -1.03 -12.32 -9.30
N GLY A 82 -1.38 -13.12 -10.30
CA GLY A 82 -0.84 -12.92 -11.67
C GLY A 82 -1.14 -11.52 -12.24
N GLU A 83 -2.25 -10.90 -11.83
CA GLU A 83 -2.57 -9.50 -12.17
C GLU A 83 -1.52 -8.53 -11.60
N MET A 84 -1.11 -8.70 -10.33
CA MET A 84 -0.08 -7.87 -9.73
C MET A 84 1.27 -8.05 -10.43
N GLU A 85 1.64 -9.28 -10.78
CA GLU A 85 2.88 -9.55 -11.52
C GLU A 85 2.85 -8.94 -12.93
N ALA A 86 1.72 -9.04 -13.62
CA ALA A 86 1.53 -8.38 -14.91
C ALA A 86 1.63 -6.86 -14.77
N TRP A 87 1.01 -6.28 -13.73
CA TRP A 87 1.13 -4.86 -13.42
C TRP A 87 2.60 -4.45 -13.20
N ASP A 88 3.37 -5.19 -12.40
CA ASP A 88 4.79 -4.89 -12.17
C ASP A 88 5.60 -4.86 -13.48
N LYS A 89 5.38 -5.86 -14.35
CA LYS A 89 6.02 -5.93 -15.68
C LYS A 89 5.66 -4.73 -16.55
N THR A 90 4.41 -4.24 -16.49
CA THR A 90 3.99 -3.04 -17.23
C THR A 90 4.59 -1.75 -16.66
N GLN A 91 4.83 -1.68 -15.34
CA GLN A 91 5.42 -0.51 -14.70
C GLN A 91 6.95 -0.43 -14.88
N GLY A 92 7.62 -1.56 -15.18
CA GLY A 92 9.08 -1.72 -15.28
C GLY A 92 9.80 -1.01 -16.43
N ARG A 93 9.36 0.16 -16.90
CA ARG A 93 10.06 1.00 -17.90
C ARG A 93 10.04 2.50 -17.60
N ARG A 94 10.07 2.90 -16.33
CA ARG A 94 10.34 4.30 -15.94
C ARG A 94 11.25 4.39 -14.73
#